data_AF-A0A525JK38-F1
#
_entry.id   AF-A0A525JK38-F1
#
_cell.length_a   1.000
_cell.length_b   1.000
_cell.length_c   1.000
_cell.angle_alpha   90.00
_cell.angle_beta   90.00
_cell.angle_gamma   90.00
#
_symmetry.space_group_name_H-M   'P 1'
#
loop_
_entity.id
_entity.type
_entity.pdbx_description
1 polymer ?
#
loop_
_entity_poly.entity_id
_entity_poly.type
_entity_poly.pdbx_seq_one_letter_code
_entity_poly.pdbx_strand_id
1 'polypeptide(L)'
;MPGRPGGLFSRLLARLSAIRRTRDALSNLGVVAGVALAAAVVTLSLNGAPPFRAVENFTYDWRVAHIAPPPQDEFVIIKMDDAAIKAMSDASPCHCISPINKVWLAGLIAELDSRGVKAIAVDYLLDTWAPGGQEFQEFSKRIAGVKAPVIAVVDPAYKPGVDFPVDPKLRYADARDLISDDYDDVIRRYDPLPGKTRALSAEVAAAVGATPPTKPFAIRYRRPYPGAAGESAGAIAPSYSAAVVPFLSPALFKGKIAFIGAVTRSTHADPETLKEDMDATPMRFVEGNRDGMPGVEVHVHALSQMLAGDSIIIASPLVVSLIVLAAGFGGAWLGQGAVRWWVAIAVVAGGLILTAAASFLAFYEFAFVAPMVAPVVGFAFAFFVMSRLTAAELSSQRAFYSSTLERYLAPQVIDRIVEGREAVKIGAEAREITVMVSDLEDFSTLVAGLPLDAFQEVINGYFDGLIEILWKHEAMIDKMIGDGLIVIFGAPVAFPDHASRALACARDIDVFAEAYRKTMLEKHGVFGQTRMGLDSGIGLVGNFGGERRFNYTAYGEVMVVAARLEAANKTFGTRILLSGETHRLAGGAGGETRAVGEIDLKGIPIPIEAYTVV
;
A
#
# COMPACT_ATOMS: atom_id res chain seq x y z
N MET A 1 12.91 56.46 -11.71
CA MET A 1 11.47 56.66 -11.46
C MET A 1 10.88 55.36 -10.94
N PRO A 2 10.33 55.35 -9.72
CA PRO A 2 9.60 54.22 -9.15
C PRO A 2 8.13 54.25 -9.61
N GLY A 3 7.54 53.05 -9.79
CA GLY A 3 6.12 52.79 -9.56
C GLY A 3 5.10 53.25 -10.61
N ARG A 4 4.54 52.28 -11.35
CA ARG A 4 3.08 52.18 -11.48
C ARG A 4 2.63 50.80 -10.96
N PRO A 5 1.73 50.78 -9.96
CA PRO A 5 1.36 49.56 -9.27
C PRO A 5 0.41 48.75 -10.15
N GLY A 6 0.66 47.43 -10.25
CA GLY A 6 -0.34 46.49 -10.73
C GLY A 6 -1.64 46.76 -9.98
N GLY A 7 -2.66 47.19 -10.73
CA GLY A 7 -3.90 47.72 -10.18
C GLY A 7 -4.54 46.72 -9.21
N LEU A 8 -5.34 47.24 -8.28
CA LEU A 8 -6.09 46.48 -7.29
C LEU A 8 -6.74 45.21 -7.90
N PHE A 9 -7.18 45.32 -9.16
CA PHE A 9 -7.78 44.27 -9.98
C PHE A 9 -6.83 43.10 -10.33
N SER A 10 -5.54 43.37 -10.61
CA SER A 10 -4.53 42.32 -10.87
C SER A 10 -4.17 41.54 -9.61
N ARG A 11 -4.12 42.23 -8.45
CA ARG A 11 -3.94 41.61 -7.13
C ARG A 11 -5.19 40.87 -6.66
N LEU A 12 -6.38 41.34 -7.03
CA LEU A 12 -7.65 40.67 -6.79
C LEU A 12 -7.79 39.40 -7.65
N LEU A 13 -7.41 39.45 -8.92
CA LEU A 13 -7.41 38.28 -9.83
C LEU A 13 -6.35 37.24 -9.43
N ALA A 14 -5.16 37.66 -8.99
CA ALA A 14 -4.15 36.76 -8.44
C ALA A 14 -4.60 36.15 -7.09
N ARG A 15 -5.33 36.90 -6.25
CA ARG A 15 -5.95 36.35 -5.03
C ARG A 15 -7.13 35.43 -5.36
N LEU A 16 -7.93 35.71 -6.38
CA LEU A 16 -9.06 34.86 -6.80
C LEU A 16 -8.58 33.58 -7.49
N SER A 17 -7.48 33.60 -8.25
CA SER A 17 -6.85 32.40 -8.81
C SER A 17 -6.10 31.59 -7.75
N ALA A 18 -5.50 32.26 -6.74
CA ALA A 18 -5.00 31.60 -5.55
C ALA A 18 -6.14 30.99 -4.71
N ILE A 19 -7.29 31.65 -4.60
CA ILE A 19 -8.49 31.14 -3.92
C ILE A 19 -9.11 29.95 -4.67
N ARG A 20 -9.10 29.97 -6.01
CA ARG A 20 -9.54 28.85 -6.87
C ARG A 20 -8.59 27.64 -6.74
N ARG A 21 -7.26 27.88 -6.77
CA ARG A 21 -6.25 26.85 -6.46
C ARG A 21 -6.34 26.32 -5.04
N THR A 22 -6.63 27.15 -4.03
CA THR A 22 -6.82 26.68 -2.66
C THR A 22 -8.13 25.93 -2.48
N ARG A 23 -9.16 26.21 -3.28
CA ARG A 23 -10.42 25.46 -3.25
C ARG A 23 -10.23 24.06 -3.84
N ASP A 24 -9.44 23.95 -4.92
CA ASP A 24 -9.03 22.66 -5.50
C ASP A 24 -8.03 21.90 -4.60
N ALA A 25 -7.13 22.61 -3.91
CA ALA A 25 -6.18 22.00 -2.98
C ALA A 25 -6.86 21.54 -1.67
N LEU A 26 -7.82 22.31 -1.14
CA LEU A 26 -8.62 21.94 0.03
C LEU A 26 -9.60 20.81 -0.29
N SER A 27 -10.18 20.76 -1.49
CA SER A 27 -10.96 19.60 -1.93
C SER A 27 -10.08 18.36 -2.04
N ASN A 28 -8.87 18.48 -2.60
CA ASN A 28 -7.94 17.36 -2.69
C ASN A 28 -7.49 16.88 -1.31
N LEU A 29 -7.18 17.78 -0.39
CA LEU A 29 -6.83 17.41 0.99
C LEU A 29 -8.00 16.72 1.71
N GLY A 30 -9.23 17.19 1.48
CA GLY A 30 -10.44 16.56 2.02
C GLY A 30 -10.65 15.14 1.50
N VAL A 31 -10.43 14.91 0.20
CA VAL A 31 -10.52 13.56 -0.41
C VAL A 31 -9.41 12.65 0.13
N VAL A 32 -8.18 13.16 0.27
CA VAL A 32 -7.06 12.40 0.88
C VAL A 32 -7.39 12.00 2.31
N ALA A 33 -7.84 12.95 3.13
CA ALA A 33 -8.20 12.68 4.52
C ALA A 33 -9.37 11.69 4.62
N GLY A 34 -10.37 11.81 3.75
CA GLY A 34 -11.51 10.89 3.68
C GLY A 34 -11.09 9.47 3.30
N VAL A 35 -10.25 9.31 2.28
CA VAL A 35 -9.71 8.00 1.87
C VAL A 35 -8.83 7.40 2.95
N ALA A 36 -7.95 8.19 3.57
CA ALA A 36 -7.09 7.75 4.66
C ALA A 36 -7.90 7.28 5.87
N LEU A 37 -8.96 8.02 6.25
CA LEU A 37 -9.85 7.64 7.34
C LEU A 37 -10.62 6.36 7.03
N ALA A 38 -11.19 6.23 5.83
CA ALA A 38 -11.88 5.03 5.40
C ALA A 38 -10.94 3.81 5.38
N ALA A 39 -9.72 3.98 4.86
CA ALA A 39 -8.68 2.96 4.87
C ALA A 39 -8.33 2.52 6.29
N ALA A 40 -8.19 3.48 7.21
CA ALA A 40 -7.89 3.19 8.60
C ALA A 40 -9.02 2.41 9.27
N VAL A 41 -10.29 2.79 9.07
CA VAL A 41 -11.45 2.08 9.62
C VAL A 41 -11.52 0.64 9.11
N VAL A 42 -11.37 0.43 7.79
CA VAL A 42 -11.36 -0.91 7.18
C VAL A 42 -10.19 -1.75 7.70
N THR A 43 -9.01 -1.16 7.80
CA THR A 43 -7.82 -1.88 8.25
C THR A 43 -7.92 -2.27 9.73
N LEU A 44 -8.37 -1.35 10.58
CA LEU A 44 -8.54 -1.61 12.01
C LEU A 44 -9.62 -2.66 12.29
N SER A 45 -10.69 -2.71 11.48
CA SER A 45 -11.71 -3.77 11.60
C SER A 45 -11.18 -5.14 11.16
N LEU A 46 -10.30 -5.18 10.15
CA LEU A 46 -9.65 -6.41 9.70
C LEU A 46 -8.50 -6.86 10.62
N ASN A 47 -7.87 -5.95 11.37
CA ASN A 47 -6.73 -6.26 12.23
C ASN A 47 -7.05 -7.31 13.32
N GLY A 48 -8.31 -7.39 13.75
CA GLY A 48 -8.77 -8.42 14.69
C GLY A 48 -9.02 -9.79 14.07
N ALA A 49 -9.04 -9.91 12.74
CA ALA A 49 -9.36 -11.15 12.07
C ALA A 49 -8.18 -12.16 12.13
N PRO A 50 -8.45 -13.48 12.25
CA PRO A 50 -7.42 -14.50 12.40
C PRO A 50 -6.25 -14.45 11.40
N PRO A 51 -6.43 -14.27 10.08
CA PRO A 51 -5.29 -14.26 9.17
C PRO A 51 -4.35 -13.07 9.38
N PHE A 52 -4.88 -11.89 9.72
CA PHE A 52 -4.07 -10.70 10.00
C PHE A 52 -3.35 -10.82 11.34
N ARG A 53 -4.07 -11.29 12.37
CA ARG A 53 -3.51 -11.55 13.69
C ARG A 53 -2.41 -12.63 13.65
N ALA A 54 -2.55 -13.64 12.78
CA ALA A 54 -1.54 -14.70 12.60
C ALA A 54 -0.20 -14.12 12.13
N VAL A 55 -0.25 -13.27 11.11
CA VAL A 55 0.95 -12.65 10.55
C VAL A 55 1.55 -11.66 11.55
N GLU A 56 0.72 -10.88 12.24
CA GLU A 56 1.20 -9.96 13.27
C GLU A 56 1.90 -10.72 14.42
N ASN A 57 1.27 -11.77 14.95
CA ASN A 57 1.85 -12.65 15.98
C ASN A 57 3.14 -13.31 15.52
N PHE A 58 3.20 -13.80 14.28
CA PHE A 58 4.42 -14.35 13.71
C PHE A 58 5.56 -13.31 13.68
N THR A 59 5.28 -12.08 13.23
CA THR A 59 6.29 -11.00 13.20
C THR A 59 6.69 -10.53 14.60
N TYR A 60 5.77 -10.57 15.57
CA TYR A 60 6.07 -10.32 16.98
C TYR A 60 7.03 -11.38 17.52
N ASP A 61 6.69 -12.66 17.37
CA ASP A 61 7.49 -13.77 17.88
C ASP A 61 8.90 -13.75 17.28
N TRP A 62 8.99 -13.48 15.98
CA TRP A 62 10.27 -13.39 15.28
C TRP A 62 11.16 -12.26 15.83
N ARG A 63 10.58 -11.08 16.10
CA ARG A 63 11.30 -9.95 16.72
C ARG A 63 11.78 -10.28 18.13
N VAL A 64 10.91 -10.90 18.95
CA VAL A 64 11.25 -11.31 20.32
C VAL A 64 12.42 -12.28 20.32
N ALA A 65 12.40 -13.31 19.45
CA ALA A 65 13.46 -14.30 19.37
C ALA A 65 14.82 -13.71 18.95
N HIS A 66 14.85 -12.84 17.94
CA HIS A 66 16.10 -12.34 17.34
C HIS A 66 16.67 -11.11 18.08
N ILE A 67 15.83 -10.35 18.79
CA ILE A 67 16.24 -9.16 19.56
C ILE A 67 16.10 -9.40 21.07
N ALA A 68 16.09 -10.66 21.51
CA ALA A 68 16.09 -10.97 22.94
C ALA A 68 17.33 -10.33 23.62
N PRO A 69 17.21 -9.71 24.81
CA PRO A 69 18.35 -9.27 25.59
C PRO A 69 19.18 -10.46 26.10
N PRO A 70 20.43 -10.24 26.53
CA PRO A 70 21.25 -11.31 27.10
C PRO A 70 20.60 -11.93 28.36
N PRO A 71 20.92 -13.20 28.66
CA PRO A 71 20.52 -13.86 29.91
C PRO A 71 21.20 -13.21 31.12
N GLN A 72 20.68 -13.52 32.31
CA GLN A 72 21.26 -13.09 33.58
C GLN A 72 21.92 -14.28 34.30
N ASP A 73 23.01 -14.01 35.02
CA ASP A 73 23.78 -15.05 35.72
C ASP A 73 23.18 -15.47 37.08
N GLU A 74 22.03 -14.90 37.46
CA GLU A 74 21.37 -15.10 38.75
C GLU A 74 20.64 -16.44 38.88
N PHE A 75 20.49 -17.20 37.80
CA PHE A 75 19.65 -18.39 37.76
C PHE A 75 20.44 -19.68 37.54
N VAL A 76 19.89 -20.79 38.02
CA VAL A 76 20.32 -22.15 37.71
C VAL A 76 19.09 -23.05 37.61
N ILE A 77 19.04 -23.88 36.58
CA ILE A 77 17.95 -24.83 36.36
C ILE A 77 18.40 -26.22 36.78
N ILE A 78 17.59 -26.88 37.59
CA ILE A 78 17.78 -28.23 38.10
C ILE A 78 16.78 -29.12 37.39
N LYS A 79 17.28 -29.84 36.38
CA LYS A 79 16.49 -30.66 35.48
C LYS A 79 16.04 -31.94 36.15
N MET A 80 14.75 -32.20 36.13
CA MET A 80 14.18 -33.51 36.44
C MET A 80 14.12 -34.33 35.14
N ASP A 81 15.30 -34.78 34.69
CA ASP A 81 15.50 -35.58 33.47
C ASP A 81 15.48 -37.09 33.77
N ASP A 82 15.67 -37.94 32.75
CA ASP A 82 15.62 -39.40 32.89
C ASP A 82 16.57 -39.93 33.98
N ALA A 83 17.74 -39.31 34.15
CA ALA A 83 18.69 -39.66 35.19
C ALA A 83 18.15 -39.32 36.59
N ALA A 84 17.49 -38.16 36.74
CA ALA A 84 16.80 -37.78 37.97
C ALA A 84 15.60 -38.70 38.27
N ILE A 85 14.79 -39.01 37.26
CA ILE A 85 13.65 -39.92 37.36
C ILE A 85 14.12 -41.32 37.80
N LYS A 86 15.17 -41.84 37.18
CA LYS A 86 15.76 -43.13 37.56
C LYS A 86 16.31 -43.11 38.99
N ALA A 87 17.11 -42.10 39.35
CA ALA A 87 17.66 -41.96 40.70
C ALA A 87 16.55 -41.86 41.76
N MET A 88 15.44 -41.21 41.42
CA MET A 88 14.27 -41.08 42.28
C MET A 88 13.50 -42.40 42.42
N SER A 89 13.31 -43.14 41.32
CA SER A 89 12.71 -44.48 41.32
C SER A 89 13.56 -45.46 42.14
N ASP A 90 14.88 -45.46 41.96
CA ASP A 90 15.82 -46.30 42.72
C ASP A 90 15.77 -45.98 44.24
N ALA A 91 15.53 -44.71 44.60
CA ALA A 91 15.39 -44.26 45.98
C ALA A 91 13.98 -44.50 46.57
N SER A 92 13.01 -44.91 45.75
CA SER A 92 11.62 -45.12 46.17
C SER A 92 11.37 -46.58 46.55
N PRO A 93 10.73 -46.89 47.70
CA PRO A 93 10.46 -48.27 48.11
C PRO A 93 9.61 -49.08 47.11
N CYS A 94 8.78 -48.40 46.31
CA CYS A 94 7.90 -48.98 45.29
C CYS A 94 8.53 -49.01 43.89
N HIS A 95 9.71 -48.42 43.69
CA HIS A 95 10.27 -48.10 42.36
C HIS A 95 9.30 -47.33 41.43
N CYS A 96 8.38 -46.55 42.02
CA CYS A 96 7.37 -45.79 41.31
C CYS A 96 7.81 -44.33 41.10
N ILE A 97 7.44 -43.78 39.93
CA ILE A 97 7.81 -42.43 39.46
C ILE A 97 6.70 -41.40 39.74
N SER A 98 5.45 -41.86 39.75
CA SER A 98 4.27 -41.03 39.99
C SER A 98 3.49 -41.54 41.21
N PRO A 99 3.13 -40.66 42.17
CA PRO A 99 3.58 -39.26 42.26
C PRO A 99 5.10 -39.19 42.51
N ILE A 100 5.72 -38.07 42.14
CA ILE A 100 7.15 -37.80 42.41
C ILE A 100 7.48 -38.05 43.88
N ASN A 101 8.63 -38.69 44.14
CA ASN A 101 9.10 -38.97 45.51
C ASN A 101 9.47 -37.66 46.21
N LYS A 102 8.54 -37.14 47.02
CA LYS A 102 8.69 -35.85 47.70
C LYS A 102 9.81 -35.88 48.74
N VAL A 103 10.05 -37.01 49.39
CA VAL A 103 11.12 -37.17 50.39
C VAL A 103 12.51 -37.06 49.74
N TRP A 104 12.67 -37.59 48.52
CA TRP A 104 13.88 -37.39 47.73
C TRP A 104 14.04 -35.92 47.31
N LEU A 105 12.96 -35.28 46.84
CA LEU A 105 12.94 -33.86 46.50
C LEU A 105 13.31 -32.96 47.70
N ALA A 106 12.85 -33.27 48.91
CA ALA A 106 13.27 -32.57 50.13
C ALA A 106 14.77 -32.68 50.39
N GLY A 107 15.37 -33.83 50.09
CA GLY A 107 16.82 -34.02 50.14
C GLY A 107 17.56 -33.13 49.13
N LEU A 108 17.06 -33.04 47.90
CA LEU A 108 17.58 -32.14 46.88
C LEU A 108 17.48 -30.67 47.30
N ILE A 109 16.34 -30.25 47.87
CA ILE A 109 16.14 -28.89 48.40
C ILE A 109 17.18 -28.57 49.48
N ALA A 110 17.38 -29.48 50.45
CA ALA A 110 18.39 -29.32 51.49
C ALA A 110 19.82 -29.26 50.93
N GLU A 111 20.11 -30.04 49.89
CA GLU A 111 21.41 -30.03 49.23
C GLU A 111 21.67 -28.73 48.46
N LEU A 112 20.66 -28.16 47.81
CA LEU A 112 20.76 -26.86 47.15
C LEU A 112 20.99 -25.73 48.16
N ASP A 113 20.29 -25.76 49.31
CA ASP A 113 20.50 -24.80 50.40
C ASP A 113 21.92 -24.87 50.98
N SER A 114 22.46 -26.08 51.16
CA SER A 114 23.82 -26.29 51.65
C SER A 114 24.88 -25.68 50.73
N ARG A 115 24.57 -25.54 49.44
CA ARG A 115 25.42 -24.92 48.40
C ARG A 115 25.26 -23.40 48.30
N GLY A 116 24.36 -22.81 49.10
CA GLY A 116 24.23 -21.36 49.26
C GLY A 116 23.39 -20.68 48.18
N VAL A 117 22.35 -21.35 47.67
CA VAL A 117 21.33 -20.72 46.80
C VAL A 117 20.58 -19.62 47.55
N LYS A 118 20.11 -18.61 46.81
CA LYS A 118 19.36 -17.46 47.34
C LYS A 118 17.88 -17.77 47.57
N ALA A 119 17.29 -18.61 46.72
CA ALA A 119 15.91 -19.09 46.77
C ALA A 119 15.79 -20.37 45.94
N ILE A 120 14.77 -21.19 46.24
CA ILE A 120 14.48 -22.44 45.53
C ILE A 120 13.03 -22.40 45.07
N ALA A 121 12.82 -22.50 43.76
CA ALA A 121 11.52 -22.60 43.13
C ALA A 121 11.29 -24.04 42.65
N VAL A 122 10.13 -24.60 42.98
CA VAL A 122 9.74 -25.97 42.64
C VAL A 122 8.54 -25.91 41.71
N ASP A 123 8.78 -26.23 40.44
CA ASP A 123 7.78 -26.33 39.38
C ASP A 123 7.25 -27.77 39.29
N TYR A 124 6.71 -28.22 40.42
CA TYR A 124 5.97 -29.47 40.56
C TYR A 124 4.90 -29.27 41.61
N LEU A 125 3.71 -29.81 41.35
CA LEU A 125 2.57 -29.70 42.25
C LEU A 125 2.87 -30.37 43.61
N LEU A 126 2.86 -29.55 44.66
CA LEU A 126 3.09 -29.95 46.06
C LEU A 126 1.81 -29.82 46.90
N ASP A 127 0.73 -30.38 46.38
CA ASP A 127 -0.64 -30.36 46.92
C ASP A 127 -1.22 -31.75 47.24
N THR A 128 -0.60 -32.81 46.71
CA THR A 128 -0.96 -34.20 46.98
C THR A 128 0.05 -34.82 47.95
N TRP A 129 -0.37 -35.73 48.84
CA TRP A 129 0.53 -36.45 49.75
C TRP A 129 0.08 -37.90 49.92
N ALA A 130 1.03 -38.80 50.17
CA ALA A 130 0.71 -40.20 50.42
C ALA A 130 -0.22 -40.36 51.65
N PRO A 131 -1.19 -41.28 51.60
CA PRO A 131 -2.08 -41.55 52.73
C PRO A 131 -1.28 -41.94 53.99
N GLY A 132 -1.74 -41.49 55.17
CA GLY A 132 -1.10 -41.81 56.45
C GLY A 132 -0.04 -40.80 56.93
N GLY A 133 0.24 -39.74 56.17
CA GLY A 133 0.97 -38.55 56.63
C GLY A 133 2.48 -38.70 56.88
N GLN A 134 3.02 -39.93 56.79
CA GLN A 134 4.45 -40.19 56.98
C GLN A 134 5.33 -39.49 55.93
N GLU A 135 4.91 -39.47 54.66
CA GLU A 135 5.65 -38.78 53.59
C GLU A 135 5.81 -37.29 53.90
N PHE A 136 4.72 -36.63 54.31
CA PHE A 136 4.73 -35.22 54.68
C PHE A 136 5.64 -34.96 55.89
N GLN A 137 5.57 -35.79 56.93
CA GLN A 137 6.41 -35.63 58.13
C GLN A 137 7.90 -35.78 57.81
N GLU A 138 8.28 -36.77 56.99
CA GLU A 138 9.67 -36.95 56.57
C GLU A 138 10.16 -35.85 55.63
N PHE A 139 9.29 -35.36 54.74
CA PHE A 139 9.55 -34.18 53.92
C PHE A 139 9.86 -32.96 54.79
N SER A 140 8.94 -32.60 55.69
CA SER A 140 9.06 -31.48 56.63
C SER A 140 10.32 -31.56 57.47
N LYS A 141 10.65 -32.75 57.99
CA LYS A 141 11.84 -32.98 58.79
C LYS A 141 13.14 -32.69 58.02
N ARG A 142 13.20 -33.06 56.73
CA ARG A 142 14.37 -32.82 55.88
C ARG A 142 14.55 -31.35 55.52
N ILE A 143 13.47 -30.61 55.31
CA ILE A 143 13.53 -29.18 54.98
C ILE A 143 13.57 -28.25 56.20
N ALA A 144 13.41 -28.78 57.43
CA ALA A 144 13.38 -27.96 58.65
C ALA A 144 14.62 -27.06 58.82
N GLY A 145 15.79 -27.53 58.38
CA GLY A 145 17.07 -26.82 58.43
C GLY A 145 17.31 -25.82 57.29
N VAL A 146 16.48 -25.84 56.24
CA VAL A 146 16.66 -25.02 55.04
C VAL A 146 16.49 -23.54 55.37
N LYS A 147 17.44 -22.72 54.91
CA LYS A 147 17.48 -21.27 55.16
C LYS A 147 16.93 -20.46 54.00
N ALA A 148 17.20 -20.89 52.76
CA ALA A 148 16.66 -20.27 51.57
C ALA A 148 15.13 -20.37 51.56
N PRO A 149 14.40 -19.34 51.10
CA PRO A 149 12.97 -19.46 50.86
C PRO A 149 12.72 -20.53 49.79
N VAL A 150 11.79 -21.43 50.08
CA VAL A 150 11.34 -22.49 49.16
C VAL A 150 9.92 -22.17 48.72
N ILE A 151 9.73 -22.05 47.41
CA ILE A 151 8.45 -21.74 46.78
C ILE A 151 8.04 -22.95 45.95
N ALA A 152 6.81 -23.40 46.11
CA ALA A 152 6.26 -24.54 45.38
C ALA A 152 4.90 -24.21 44.78
N VAL A 153 4.65 -24.72 43.58
CA VAL A 153 3.34 -24.59 42.92
C VAL A 153 2.31 -25.54 43.52
N VAL A 154 1.06 -25.09 43.55
CA VAL A 154 -0.10 -25.87 43.97
C VAL A 154 -1.22 -25.69 42.97
N ASP A 155 -2.03 -26.74 42.78
CA ASP A 155 -3.21 -26.62 41.96
C ASP A 155 -4.21 -25.68 42.68
N PRO A 156 -4.69 -24.62 41.99
CA PRO A 156 -5.61 -23.63 42.52
C PRO A 156 -6.95 -24.20 43.02
N ALA A 157 -7.32 -25.42 42.62
CA ALA A 157 -8.50 -26.11 43.11
C ALA A 157 -8.36 -26.52 44.58
N TYR A 158 -7.12 -26.69 45.07
CA TYR A 158 -6.81 -27.13 46.43
C TYR A 158 -6.36 -25.95 47.31
N LYS A 159 -6.85 -25.92 48.55
CA LYS A 159 -6.55 -24.89 49.53
C LYS A 159 -5.49 -25.40 50.53
N PRO A 160 -4.31 -24.74 50.59
CA PRO A 160 -3.28 -25.07 51.57
C PRO A 160 -3.83 -25.03 53.01
N GLY A 161 -3.60 -26.11 53.77
CA GLY A 161 -4.00 -26.23 55.18
C GLY A 161 -5.45 -26.67 55.39
N VAL A 162 -6.23 -26.78 54.30
CA VAL A 162 -7.58 -27.35 54.32
C VAL A 162 -7.59 -28.69 53.61
N ASP A 163 -7.15 -28.70 52.34
CA ASP A 163 -7.20 -29.89 51.51
C ASP A 163 -5.93 -30.75 51.62
N PHE A 164 -4.81 -30.14 52.02
CA PHE A 164 -3.53 -30.82 52.25
C PHE A 164 -2.71 -30.16 53.38
N PRO A 165 -1.83 -30.92 54.06
CA PRO A 165 -0.99 -30.38 55.13
C PRO A 165 0.05 -29.37 54.61
N VAL A 166 0.34 -28.36 55.42
CA VAL A 166 1.25 -27.25 55.04
C VAL A 166 2.46 -27.15 55.95
N ASP A 167 3.60 -26.80 55.38
CA ASP A 167 4.86 -26.58 56.12
C ASP A 167 5.20 -25.08 56.17
N PRO A 168 5.55 -24.51 57.33
CA PRO A 168 5.90 -23.09 57.45
C PRO A 168 7.16 -22.68 56.67
N LYS A 169 8.01 -23.62 56.25
CA LYS A 169 9.18 -23.37 55.39
C LYS A 169 8.81 -23.23 53.91
N LEU A 170 7.62 -23.67 53.51
CA LEU A 170 7.14 -23.57 52.14
C LEU A 170 6.27 -22.33 51.95
N ARG A 171 6.45 -21.69 50.79
CA ARG A 171 5.52 -20.71 50.24
C ARG A 171 4.80 -21.34 49.06
N TYR A 172 3.48 -21.28 49.07
CA TYR A 172 2.65 -21.90 48.04
C TYR A 172 2.24 -20.86 46.99
N ALA A 173 2.45 -21.19 45.72
CA ALA A 173 2.18 -20.34 44.57
C ALA A 173 1.12 -20.95 43.64
N ASP A 174 0.34 -20.13 42.95
CA ASP A 174 -0.68 -20.57 41.98
C ASP A 174 -0.01 -21.04 40.68
N ALA A 175 -0.44 -22.18 40.15
CA ALA A 175 0.09 -22.79 38.93
C ALA A 175 -0.53 -22.24 37.62
N ARG A 176 -1.53 -21.34 37.66
CA ARG A 176 -2.20 -20.82 36.44
C ARG A 176 -1.60 -19.51 35.93
N ASP A 177 -0.30 -19.48 35.73
CA ASP A 177 0.43 -18.25 35.47
C ASP A 177 0.89 -18.07 34.03
N LEU A 178 0.96 -19.15 33.25
CA LEU A 178 1.28 -19.10 31.83
C LEU A 178 0.01 -18.90 30.99
N ILE A 179 -0.07 -17.80 30.24
CA ILE A 179 -1.27 -17.43 29.48
C ILE A 179 -1.02 -17.53 27.97
N SER A 180 -1.82 -18.36 27.28
CA SER A 180 -2.05 -18.30 25.83
C SER A 180 -3.31 -17.45 25.54
N ASP A 181 -3.12 -16.16 25.24
CA ASP A 181 -4.22 -15.24 24.92
C ASP A 181 -4.72 -15.33 23.46
N ASP A 182 -4.15 -16.25 22.67
CA ASP A 182 -4.33 -16.37 21.23
C ASP A 182 -4.73 -17.80 20.82
N TYR A 183 -5.30 -17.94 19.63
CA TYR A 183 -5.72 -19.24 19.06
C TYR A 183 -4.54 -20.14 18.62
N ASP A 184 -3.29 -19.70 18.83
CA ASP A 184 -2.08 -20.41 18.39
C ASP A 184 -1.31 -21.07 19.55
N ASP A 185 -1.87 -21.04 20.77
CA ASP A 185 -1.32 -21.66 21.99
C ASP A 185 0.11 -21.22 22.35
N VAL A 186 0.59 -20.10 21.79
CA VAL A 186 1.93 -19.58 22.10
C VAL A 186 1.89 -18.74 23.38
N ILE A 187 2.76 -19.07 24.33
CA ILE A 187 2.85 -18.37 25.62
C ILE A 187 3.64 -17.08 25.45
N ARG A 188 2.91 -15.96 25.38
CA ARG A 188 3.47 -14.60 25.25
C ARG A 188 3.36 -13.79 26.53
N ARG A 189 2.53 -14.23 27.48
CA ARG A 189 2.15 -13.45 28.66
C ARG A 189 2.21 -14.28 29.94
N TYR A 190 2.48 -13.58 31.02
CA TYR A 190 2.57 -14.12 32.36
C TYR A 190 1.55 -13.43 33.27
N ASP A 191 0.73 -14.19 33.98
CA ASP A 191 -0.11 -13.68 35.07
C ASP A 191 0.67 -13.77 36.40
N PRO A 192 1.12 -12.65 36.98
CA PRO A 192 1.78 -12.70 38.29
C PRO A 192 0.81 -12.99 39.44
N LEU A 193 -0.51 -12.90 39.22
CA LEU A 193 -1.55 -13.03 40.24
C LEU A 193 -2.87 -13.56 39.64
N PRO A 194 -2.94 -14.82 39.16
CA PRO A 194 -4.10 -15.42 38.47
C PRO A 194 -5.35 -15.65 39.36
N GLY A 195 -5.39 -15.02 40.52
CA GLY A 195 -6.46 -15.09 41.49
C GLY A 195 -6.15 -14.19 42.68
N LYS A 196 -5.96 -14.79 43.86
CA LYS A 196 -5.54 -14.08 45.08
C LYS A 196 -4.14 -14.48 45.56
N THR A 197 -3.57 -15.50 44.95
CA THR A 197 -2.26 -16.07 45.29
C THR A 197 -1.30 -15.74 44.18
N ARG A 198 -0.06 -15.37 44.53
CA ARG A 198 0.96 -15.07 43.54
C ARG A 198 1.33 -16.33 42.77
N ALA A 199 1.63 -16.14 41.50
CA ALA A 199 2.24 -17.17 40.66
C ALA A 199 3.68 -17.48 41.08
N LEU A 200 4.24 -18.61 40.59
CA LEU A 200 5.56 -19.11 41.00
C LEU A 200 6.64 -18.03 40.95
N SER A 201 6.84 -17.43 39.78
CA SER A 201 7.88 -16.41 39.56
C SER A 201 7.63 -15.14 40.37
N ALA A 202 6.37 -14.74 40.53
CA ALA A 202 6.01 -13.57 41.32
C ALA A 202 6.27 -13.78 42.82
N GLU A 203 6.01 -14.98 43.35
CA GLU A 203 6.28 -15.31 44.75
C GLU A 203 7.79 -15.46 45.01
N VAL A 204 8.54 -16.02 44.06
CA VAL A 204 10.01 -16.05 44.12
C VAL A 204 10.57 -14.63 44.11
N ALA A 205 10.09 -13.75 43.22
CA ALA A 205 10.48 -12.34 43.17
C ALA A 205 10.26 -11.64 44.52
N ALA A 206 9.09 -11.84 45.13
CA ALA A 206 8.77 -11.31 46.45
C ALA A 206 9.68 -11.88 47.56
N ALA A 207 9.99 -13.17 47.50
CA ALA A 207 10.86 -13.84 48.47
C ALA A 207 12.32 -13.33 48.43
N VAL A 208 12.80 -12.92 47.25
CA VAL A 208 14.15 -12.37 47.07
C VAL A 208 14.24 -10.84 47.18
N GLY A 209 13.14 -10.19 47.56
CA GLY A 209 13.08 -8.75 47.88
C GLY A 209 12.65 -7.84 46.72
N ALA A 210 12.19 -8.37 45.59
CA ALA A 210 11.62 -7.59 44.50
C ALA A 210 10.11 -7.38 44.69
N THR A 211 9.55 -6.36 44.03
CA THR A 211 8.10 -6.08 44.05
C THR A 211 7.47 -6.58 42.75
N PRO A 212 6.78 -7.75 42.74
CA PRO A 212 6.19 -8.28 41.53
C PRO A 212 5.01 -7.42 41.06
N PRO A 213 4.76 -7.34 39.73
CA PRO A 213 3.57 -6.69 39.19
C PRO A 213 2.29 -7.42 39.62
N THR A 214 1.15 -6.74 39.53
CA THR A 214 -0.18 -7.31 39.87
C THR A 214 -1.08 -7.51 38.66
N LYS A 215 -0.63 -7.11 37.47
CA LYS A 215 -1.36 -7.27 36.22
C LYS A 215 -0.57 -8.19 35.28
N PRO A 216 -1.25 -8.98 34.43
CA PRO A 216 -0.58 -9.75 33.40
C PRO A 216 0.27 -8.87 32.48
N PHE A 217 1.45 -9.34 32.12
CA PHE A 217 2.39 -8.63 31.27
C PHE A 217 2.95 -9.53 30.17
N ALA A 218 3.46 -8.93 29.08
CA ALA A 218 4.14 -9.66 28.03
C ALA A 218 5.56 -10.04 28.45
N ILE A 219 5.91 -11.31 28.27
CA ILE A 219 7.21 -11.88 28.65
C ILE A 219 8.27 -11.38 27.68
N ARG A 220 9.28 -10.71 28.22
CA ARG A 220 10.51 -10.32 27.53
C ARG A 220 11.50 -11.47 27.57
N TYR A 221 11.32 -12.43 26.67
CA TYR A 221 12.23 -13.56 26.52
C TYR A 221 13.66 -13.09 26.32
N ARG A 222 14.61 -13.83 26.90
CA ARG A 222 16.05 -13.56 26.85
C ARG A 222 16.75 -14.60 25.98
N ARG A 223 17.94 -14.27 25.48
CA ARG A 223 18.73 -15.21 24.70
C ARG A 223 19.12 -16.43 25.55
N PRO A 224 19.33 -17.60 24.93
CA PRO A 224 19.89 -18.75 25.62
C PRO A 224 21.24 -18.41 26.28
N TYR A 225 21.52 -19.09 27.38
CA TYR A 225 22.82 -19.09 28.03
C TYR A 225 23.90 -19.53 27.03
N PRO A 226 25.01 -18.79 26.85
CA PRO A 226 26.01 -19.12 25.84
C PRO A 226 26.64 -20.52 25.97
N GLY A 227 26.67 -21.09 27.18
CA GLY A 227 27.18 -22.44 27.44
C GLY A 227 26.12 -23.55 27.36
N ALA A 228 24.90 -23.24 26.93
CA ALA A 228 23.82 -24.20 26.77
C ALA A 228 24.06 -25.09 25.54
N ALA A 229 24.29 -26.38 25.76
CA ALA A 229 24.57 -27.36 24.70
C ALA A 229 23.90 -28.71 24.98
N GLY A 230 23.85 -29.57 23.96
CA GLY A 230 23.24 -30.89 24.04
C GLY A 230 21.77 -30.82 24.46
N GLU A 231 21.38 -31.60 25.46
CA GLU A 231 20.02 -31.63 26.04
C GLU A 231 19.60 -30.30 26.71
N SER A 232 20.53 -29.37 26.92
CA SER A 232 20.21 -28.04 27.47
C SER A 232 20.27 -26.96 26.40
N ALA A 233 20.47 -27.31 25.12
CA ALA A 233 20.49 -26.33 24.03
C ALA A 233 19.21 -25.48 24.07
N GLY A 234 19.37 -24.16 23.96
CA GLY A 234 18.26 -23.21 24.04
C GLY A 234 17.88 -22.75 25.46
N ALA A 235 18.45 -23.34 26.52
CA ALA A 235 18.15 -22.96 27.90
C ALA A 235 18.59 -21.55 28.27
N ILE A 236 17.77 -20.82 29.02
CA ILE A 236 18.07 -19.44 29.47
C ILE A 236 19.18 -19.36 30.51
N ALA A 237 19.41 -20.42 31.28
CA ALA A 237 20.37 -20.47 32.39
C ALA A 237 21.19 -21.77 32.36
N PRO A 238 22.29 -21.87 33.12
CA PRO A 238 22.98 -23.14 33.32
C PRO A 238 22.04 -24.20 33.87
N SER A 239 21.97 -25.35 33.20
CA SER A 239 21.05 -26.44 33.53
C SER A 239 21.82 -27.71 33.91
N TYR A 240 21.46 -28.32 35.03
CA TYR A 240 22.10 -29.53 35.55
C TYR A 240 21.05 -30.58 35.95
N SER A 241 21.32 -31.87 35.71
CA SER A 241 20.44 -32.94 36.20
C SER A 241 20.37 -32.93 37.73
N ALA A 242 19.17 -33.08 38.28
CA ALA A 242 18.95 -33.16 39.71
C ALA A 242 19.74 -34.32 40.36
N ALA A 243 19.93 -35.43 39.64
CA ALA A 243 20.68 -36.59 40.11
C ALA A 243 22.17 -36.30 40.36
N VAL A 244 22.76 -35.34 39.63
CA VAL A 244 24.19 -35.04 39.72
C VAL A 244 24.52 -33.87 40.64
N VAL A 245 23.52 -33.12 41.11
CA VAL A 245 23.70 -31.96 42.00
C VAL A 245 24.66 -32.25 43.16
N PRO A 246 24.57 -33.38 43.89
CA PRO A 246 25.50 -33.70 44.98
C PRO A 246 26.98 -33.74 44.58
N PHE A 247 27.29 -34.02 43.30
CA PHE A 247 28.66 -34.17 42.80
C PHE A 247 29.22 -32.87 42.18
N LEU A 248 28.38 -31.86 41.97
CA LEU A 248 28.78 -30.60 41.35
C LEU A 248 29.52 -29.68 42.34
N SER A 249 30.20 -28.65 41.83
CA SER A 249 30.86 -27.66 42.71
C SER A 249 29.84 -26.70 43.33
N PRO A 250 29.91 -26.39 44.64
CA PRO A 250 29.04 -25.40 45.28
C PRO A 250 29.09 -24.00 44.63
N ALA A 251 30.23 -23.66 44.01
CA ALA A 251 30.41 -22.38 43.33
C ALA A 251 29.42 -22.16 42.18
N LEU A 252 28.86 -23.22 41.60
CA LEU A 252 27.87 -23.13 40.51
C LEU A 252 26.50 -22.62 40.99
N PHE A 253 26.19 -22.76 42.28
CA PHE A 253 24.87 -22.48 42.87
C PHE A 253 24.87 -21.27 43.81
N LYS A 254 26.02 -20.94 44.38
CA LYS A 254 26.16 -19.88 45.39
C LYS A 254 25.60 -18.55 44.90
N GLY A 255 24.63 -18.00 45.64
CA GLY A 255 23.99 -16.71 45.35
C GLY A 255 22.95 -16.73 44.23
N LYS A 256 22.74 -17.88 43.57
CA LYS A 256 21.78 -18.03 42.48
C LYS A 256 20.41 -18.48 42.99
N ILE A 257 19.38 -18.23 42.19
CA ILE A 257 18.03 -18.73 42.38
C ILE A 257 17.92 -20.05 41.62
N ALA A 258 17.61 -21.14 42.32
CA ALA A 258 17.50 -22.47 41.73
C ALA A 258 16.05 -22.76 41.36
N PHE A 259 15.82 -23.19 40.12
CA PHE A 259 14.52 -23.66 39.65
C PHE A 259 14.57 -25.17 39.42
N ILE A 260 13.67 -25.92 40.03
CA ILE A 260 13.53 -27.37 39.85
C ILE A 260 12.29 -27.61 38.99
N GLY A 261 12.44 -28.31 37.87
CA GLY A 261 11.32 -28.58 36.97
C GLY A 261 11.65 -29.66 35.93
N ALA A 262 10.61 -30.13 35.23
CA ALA A 262 10.75 -31.09 34.15
C ALA A 262 11.49 -30.44 32.96
N VAL A 263 12.48 -31.14 32.40
CA VAL A 263 13.18 -30.68 31.19
C VAL A 263 13.43 -31.88 30.28
N THR A 264 12.57 -32.09 29.30
CA THR A 264 12.64 -33.22 28.36
C THR A 264 12.89 -32.75 26.93
N ARG A 265 14.12 -32.27 26.66
CA ARG A 265 14.59 -31.92 25.30
C ARG A 265 15.32 -33.09 24.58
N SER A 266 15.25 -34.30 25.12
CA SER A 266 16.04 -35.43 24.61
C SER A 266 15.63 -35.81 23.18
N THR A 267 16.62 -35.91 22.30
CA THR A 267 16.46 -36.43 20.92
C THR A 267 16.20 -37.93 20.85
N HIS A 268 16.34 -38.64 21.98
CA HIS A 268 16.04 -40.07 22.13
C HIS A 268 14.69 -40.29 22.82
N ALA A 269 13.88 -39.25 23.00
CA ALA A 269 12.54 -39.39 23.55
C ALA A 269 11.72 -40.34 22.66
N ASP A 270 11.35 -41.47 23.24
CA ASP A 270 10.33 -42.38 22.71
C ASP A 270 9.07 -41.55 22.39
N PRO A 271 8.36 -41.74 21.27
CA PRO A 271 7.05 -41.11 21.05
C PRO A 271 6.05 -41.31 22.20
N GLU A 272 6.28 -42.26 23.10
CA GLU A 272 5.50 -42.46 24.33
C GLU A 272 5.96 -41.62 25.55
N THR A 273 7.11 -40.93 25.47
CA THR A 273 7.57 -40.04 26.55
C THR A 273 6.69 -38.80 26.58
N LEU A 274 5.94 -38.65 27.67
CA LEU A 274 5.02 -37.54 27.90
C LEU A 274 5.77 -36.19 27.79
N LYS A 275 5.53 -35.46 26.70
CA LYS A 275 5.93 -34.05 26.51
C LYS A 275 5.00 -33.11 27.31
N GLU A 276 4.66 -33.49 28.54
CA GLU A 276 3.56 -32.91 29.32
C GLU A 276 3.78 -31.45 29.73
N ASP A 277 5.02 -30.95 29.69
CA ASP A 277 5.39 -29.60 30.16
C ASP A 277 6.28 -28.85 29.14
N MET A 278 5.95 -28.94 27.85
CA MET A 278 6.66 -28.25 26.77
C MET A 278 5.72 -27.27 26.07
N ASP A 279 6.02 -25.98 26.23
CA ASP A 279 5.18 -24.90 25.74
C ASP A 279 5.69 -24.30 24.43
N ALA A 280 4.77 -23.93 23.53
CA ALA A 280 5.10 -23.11 22.39
C ALA A 280 5.40 -21.67 22.87
N THR A 281 6.59 -21.15 22.55
CA THR A 281 6.99 -19.79 22.91
C THR A 281 7.50 -19.02 21.70
N PRO A 282 7.59 -17.68 21.76
CA PRO A 282 8.26 -16.87 20.74
C PRO A 282 9.67 -17.36 20.39
N MET A 283 10.35 -18.05 21.30
CA MET A 283 11.70 -18.58 21.12
C MET A 283 11.79 -19.78 20.17
N ARG A 284 10.68 -20.26 19.58
CA ARG A 284 10.66 -21.34 18.57
C ARG A 284 11.57 -21.13 17.35
N PHE A 285 12.00 -19.89 17.10
CA PHE A 285 12.95 -19.57 16.03
C PHE A 285 14.42 -19.73 16.44
N VAL A 286 14.69 -19.98 17.72
CA VAL A 286 16.02 -20.19 18.28
C VAL A 286 16.30 -21.68 18.41
N GLU A 287 17.54 -22.07 18.13
CA GLU A 287 18.00 -23.44 18.29
C GLU A 287 17.76 -23.96 19.72
N GLY A 288 17.29 -25.20 19.85
CA GLY A 288 16.94 -25.82 21.13
C GLY A 288 15.51 -25.56 21.64
N ASN A 289 14.74 -24.66 21.01
CA ASN A 289 13.37 -24.33 21.42
C ASN A 289 12.31 -24.59 20.31
N ARG A 290 12.69 -25.22 19.19
CA ARG A 290 11.76 -25.51 18.07
C ARG A 290 10.59 -26.40 18.45
N ASP A 291 10.85 -27.41 19.29
CA ASP A 291 9.87 -28.41 19.70
C ASP A 291 9.14 -28.03 21.01
N GLY A 292 9.32 -26.78 21.47
CA GLY A 292 8.79 -26.24 22.71
C GLY A 292 9.88 -25.80 23.67
N MET A 293 9.46 -25.08 24.71
CA MET A 293 10.28 -24.64 25.84
C MET A 293 9.71 -25.28 27.12
N PRO A 294 10.55 -25.85 28.00
CA PRO A 294 10.08 -26.35 29.28
C PRO A 294 9.42 -25.26 30.13
N GLY A 295 8.30 -25.54 30.79
CA GLY A 295 7.55 -24.58 31.61
C GLY A 295 8.43 -23.86 32.64
N VAL A 296 9.31 -24.63 33.30
CA VAL A 296 10.30 -24.10 34.25
C VAL A 296 11.18 -22.99 33.68
N GLU A 297 11.50 -23.03 32.38
CA GLU A 297 12.28 -21.97 31.75
C GLU A 297 11.47 -20.73 31.43
N VAL A 298 10.19 -20.89 31.12
CA VAL A 298 9.24 -19.78 30.95
C VAL A 298 9.12 -18.99 32.26
N HIS A 299 9.06 -19.69 33.40
CA HIS A 299 9.11 -19.06 34.73
C HIS A 299 10.41 -18.27 34.95
N VAL A 300 11.57 -18.84 34.58
CA VAL A 300 12.85 -18.10 34.69
C VAL A 300 12.86 -16.85 33.81
N HIS A 301 12.29 -16.89 32.59
CA HIS A 301 12.12 -15.69 31.76
C HIS A 301 11.27 -14.62 32.45
N ALA A 302 10.12 -15.01 33.02
CA ALA A 302 9.22 -14.09 33.72
C ALA A 302 9.89 -13.48 34.96
N LEU A 303 10.54 -14.29 35.81
CA LEU A 303 11.27 -13.79 36.97
C LEU A 303 12.42 -12.87 36.56
N SER A 304 13.19 -13.26 35.55
CA SER A 304 14.33 -12.47 35.08
C SER A 304 13.94 -11.07 34.61
N GLN A 305 12.77 -10.95 33.97
CA GLN A 305 12.19 -9.67 33.62
C GLN A 305 11.81 -8.84 34.87
N MET A 306 11.16 -9.46 35.86
CA MET A 306 10.79 -8.79 37.11
C MET A 306 12.02 -8.26 37.88
N LEU A 307 13.11 -9.04 37.93
CA LEU A 307 14.34 -8.64 38.61
C LEU A 307 15.11 -7.54 37.86
N ALA A 308 15.10 -7.56 36.52
CA ALA A 308 15.69 -6.48 35.71
C ALA A 308 14.88 -5.17 35.75
N GLY A 309 13.58 -5.24 36.07
CA GLY A 309 12.67 -4.11 35.95
C GLY A 309 12.43 -3.66 34.51
N ASP A 310 12.65 -4.55 33.54
CA ASP A 310 12.41 -4.27 32.12
C ASP A 310 11.05 -4.82 31.66
N SER A 311 10.52 -4.28 30.55
CA SER A 311 9.22 -4.73 30.03
C SER A 311 9.06 -4.47 28.54
N ILE A 312 8.14 -5.21 27.92
CA ILE A 312 7.69 -4.95 26.55
C ILE A 312 6.56 -3.92 26.60
N ILE A 313 6.67 -2.88 25.78
CA ILE A 313 5.63 -1.85 25.64
C ILE A 313 4.77 -2.20 24.43
N ILE A 314 3.58 -2.71 24.67
CA ILE A 314 2.59 -2.98 23.62
C ILE A 314 1.88 -1.69 23.25
N ALA A 315 1.80 -1.37 21.96
CA ALA A 315 1.10 -0.19 21.47
C ALA A 315 -0.39 -0.20 21.88
N SER A 316 -0.87 0.91 22.45
CA SER A 316 -2.28 1.05 22.78
C SER A 316 -3.15 1.15 21.52
N PRO A 317 -4.45 0.80 21.58
CA PRO A 317 -5.35 0.90 20.42
C PRO A 317 -5.36 2.30 19.76
N LEU A 318 -5.22 3.36 20.56
CA LEU A 318 -5.12 4.73 20.06
C LEU A 318 -3.83 4.94 19.24
N VAL A 319 -2.69 4.48 19.76
CA VAL A 319 -1.40 4.61 19.07
C VAL A 319 -1.42 3.80 17.77
N VAL A 320 -1.93 2.57 17.80
CA VAL A 320 -2.15 1.75 16.60
C VAL A 320 -3.00 2.49 15.57
N SER A 321 -4.11 3.09 16.00
CA SER A 321 -5.00 3.85 15.11
C SER A 321 -4.32 5.05 14.47
N LEU A 322 -3.49 5.78 15.22
CA LEU A 322 -2.73 6.92 14.70
C LEU A 322 -1.66 6.49 13.69
N ILE A 323 -0.95 5.38 13.94
CA ILE A 323 0.04 4.83 13.00
C ILE A 323 -0.65 4.41 11.70
N VAL A 324 -1.77 3.69 11.78
CA VAL A 324 -2.53 3.25 10.60
C VAL A 324 -3.08 4.46 9.83
N LEU A 325 -3.60 5.48 10.52
CA LEU A 325 -4.09 6.69 9.88
C LEU A 325 -2.96 7.47 9.18
N ALA A 326 -1.79 7.60 9.81
CA ALA A 326 -0.63 8.25 9.21
C ALA A 326 -0.14 7.49 7.95
N ALA A 327 -0.10 6.16 8.02
CA ALA A 327 0.25 5.33 6.86
C ALA A 327 -0.80 5.45 5.75
N GLY A 328 -2.09 5.42 6.08
CA GLY A 328 -3.19 5.66 5.14
C GLY A 328 -3.10 7.05 4.47
N PHE A 329 -2.73 8.08 5.22
CA PHE A 329 -2.51 9.42 4.67
C PHE A 329 -1.33 9.44 3.70
N GLY A 330 -0.20 8.81 4.04
CA GLY A 330 0.94 8.67 3.13
C GLY A 330 0.57 7.92 1.84
N GLY A 331 -0.21 6.84 1.96
CA GLY A 331 -0.71 6.07 0.82
C GLY A 331 -1.63 6.89 -0.07
N ALA A 332 -2.63 7.55 0.50
CA ALA A 332 -3.54 8.43 -0.23
C ALA A 332 -2.82 9.64 -0.86
N TRP A 333 -1.81 10.20 -0.21
CA TRP A 333 -1.02 11.30 -0.76
C TRP A 333 -0.23 10.87 -2.00
N LEU A 334 0.49 9.75 -1.91
CA LEU A 334 1.29 9.23 -3.02
C LEU A 334 0.42 8.67 -4.15
N GLY A 335 -0.77 8.16 -3.83
CA GLY A 335 -1.74 7.63 -4.80
C GLY A 335 -2.36 8.68 -5.73
N GLN A 336 -2.16 9.99 -5.46
CA GLN A 336 -2.55 11.05 -6.39
C GLN A 336 -1.68 11.10 -7.66
N GLY A 337 -0.46 10.53 -7.60
CA GLY A 337 0.38 10.45 -8.78
C GLY A 337 -0.21 9.48 -9.80
N ALA A 338 -0.41 9.94 -11.04
CA ALA A 338 -0.70 9.06 -12.17
C ALA A 338 0.55 8.23 -12.53
N VAL A 339 0.90 7.28 -11.68
CA VAL A 339 2.10 6.47 -11.78
C VAL A 339 1.82 5.17 -12.52
N ARG A 340 2.83 4.67 -13.25
CA ARG A 340 2.75 3.37 -13.93
C ARG A 340 2.62 2.26 -12.87
N TRP A 341 1.95 1.16 -13.21
CA TRP A 341 1.66 0.06 -12.28
C TRP A 341 2.92 -0.53 -11.58
N TRP A 342 4.07 -0.55 -12.23
CA TRP A 342 5.32 -1.01 -11.63
C TRP A 342 5.90 -0.03 -10.60
N VAL A 343 5.68 1.29 -10.80
CA VAL A 343 6.04 2.32 -9.81
C VAL A 343 5.14 2.18 -8.58
N ALA A 344 3.85 1.90 -8.77
CA ALA A 344 2.92 1.61 -7.69
C ALA A 344 3.39 0.43 -6.83
N ILE A 345 3.83 -0.68 -7.47
CA ILE A 345 4.40 -1.82 -6.74
C ILE A 345 5.66 -1.41 -5.97
N ALA A 346 6.57 -0.65 -6.59
CA ALA A 346 7.79 -0.19 -5.93
C ALA A 346 7.50 0.71 -4.72
N VAL A 347 6.50 1.60 -4.81
CA VAL A 347 6.07 2.47 -3.71
C VAL A 347 5.49 1.65 -2.55
N VAL A 348 4.62 0.68 -2.84
CA VAL A 348 4.05 -0.19 -1.81
C VAL A 348 5.13 -1.07 -1.15
N ALA A 349 6.04 -1.64 -1.94
CA ALA A 349 7.16 -2.43 -1.43
C ALA A 349 8.12 -1.58 -0.58
N GLY A 350 8.43 -0.36 -1.02
CA GLY A 350 9.23 0.59 -0.25
C GLY A 350 8.57 0.97 1.07
N GLY A 351 7.25 1.23 1.07
CA GLY A 351 6.47 1.48 2.28
C GLY A 351 6.46 0.30 3.26
N LEU A 352 6.35 -0.93 2.75
CA LEU A 352 6.46 -2.16 3.55
C LEU A 352 7.83 -2.26 4.23
N ILE A 353 8.93 -2.09 3.47
CA ILE A 353 10.29 -2.17 4.00
C ILE A 353 10.54 -1.09 5.06
N LEU A 354 10.12 0.15 4.80
CA LEU A 354 10.28 1.27 5.73
C LEU A 354 9.50 1.04 7.03
N THR A 355 8.25 0.56 6.94
CA THR A 355 7.42 0.26 8.11
C THR A 355 8.02 -0.87 8.94
N ALA A 356 8.50 -1.93 8.28
CA ALA A 356 9.16 -3.04 8.95
C ALA A 356 10.46 -2.62 9.64
N ALA A 357 11.31 -1.84 8.96
CA ALA A 357 12.54 -1.31 9.53
C ALA A 357 12.27 -0.39 10.73
N ALA A 358 11.31 0.52 10.63
CA ALA A 358 10.92 1.41 11.73
C ALA A 358 10.37 0.62 12.93
N SER A 359 9.54 -0.38 12.69
CA SER A 359 8.97 -1.23 13.74
C SER A 359 10.04 -2.10 14.42
N PHE A 360 11.02 -2.59 13.66
CA PHE A 360 12.15 -3.35 14.19
C PHE A 360 13.08 -2.46 15.04
N LEU A 361 13.40 -1.26 14.54
CA LEU A 361 14.21 -0.28 15.26
C LEU A 361 13.53 0.17 16.58
N ALA A 362 12.23 0.42 16.55
CA ALA A 362 11.46 0.78 17.74
C ALA A 362 11.46 -0.34 18.80
N PHE A 363 11.38 -1.61 18.37
CA PHE A 363 11.50 -2.75 19.28
C PHE A 363 12.92 -2.90 19.85
N TYR A 364 13.95 -2.71 19.02
CA TYR A 364 15.34 -2.77 19.44
C TYR A 364 15.70 -1.71 20.50
N GLU A 365 15.35 -0.46 20.25
CA GLU A 365 15.72 0.68 21.12
C GLU A 365 14.82 0.80 22.36
N PHE A 366 13.51 0.55 22.20
CA PHE A 366 12.51 0.90 23.23
C PHE A 366 11.71 -0.30 23.75
N ALA A 367 11.96 -1.52 23.26
CA ALA A 367 11.08 -2.68 23.49
C ALA A 367 9.61 -2.38 23.10
N PHE A 368 9.40 -1.44 22.17
CA PHE A 368 8.10 -0.99 21.72
C PHE A 368 7.60 -1.86 20.57
N VAL A 369 6.47 -2.52 20.76
CA VAL A 369 5.85 -3.40 19.77
C VAL A 369 4.85 -2.59 18.96
N ALA A 370 5.32 -2.08 17.82
CA ALA A 370 4.49 -1.46 16.80
C ALA A 370 3.82 -2.52 15.91
N PRO A 371 2.58 -2.29 15.44
CA PRO A 371 1.91 -3.15 14.48
C PRO A 371 2.62 -3.10 13.12
N MET A 372 2.88 -4.25 12.51
CA MET A 372 3.56 -4.32 11.21
C MET A 372 2.59 -4.47 10.04
N VAL A 373 1.53 -5.25 10.23
CA VAL A 373 0.62 -5.61 9.13
C VAL A 373 -0.36 -4.48 8.83
N ALA A 374 -1.02 -3.95 9.87
CA ALA A 374 -2.08 -2.96 9.70
C ALA A 374 -1.60 -1.69 8.95
N PRO A 375 -0.48 -1.03 9.29
CA PRO A 375 -0.08 0.19 8.61
C PRO A 375 0.20 -0.03 7.11
N VAL A 376 0.78 -1.17 6.75
CA VAL A 376 1.06 -1.52 5.34
C VAL A 376 -0.22 -1.76 4.56
N VAL A 377 -1.17 -2.50 5.13
CA VAL A 377 -2.49 -2.74 4.52
C VAL A 377 -3.25 -1.43 4.35
N GLY A 378 -3.25 -0.57 5.38
CA GLY A 378 -3.87 0.75 5.33
C GLY A 378 -3.24 1.67 4.27
N PHE A 379 -1.91 1.68 4.18
CA PHE A 379 -1.17 2.39 3.13
C PHE A 379 -1.55 1.90 1.74
N ALA A 380 -1.48 0.58 1.50
CA ALA A 380 -1.75 -0.02 0.19
C ALA A 380 -3.20 0.23 -0.24
N PHE A 381 -4.17 0.01 0.67
CA PHE A 381 -5.58 0.25 0.39
C PHE A 381 -5.83 1.73 0.04
N ALA A 382 -5.34 2.67 0.84
CA ALA A 382 -5.48 4.10 0.58
C ALA A 382 -4.82 4.52 -0.75
N PHE A 383 -3.63 3.98 -1.04
CA PHE A 383 -2.90 4.22 -2.28
C PHE A 383 -3.68 3.74 -3.51
N PHE A 384 -4.18 2.51 -3.50
CA PHE A 384 -4.93 1.96 -4.63
C PHE A 384 -6.28 2.64 -4.84
N VAL A 385 -7.01 2.93 -3.76
CA VAL A 385 -8.28 3.68 -3.84
C VAL A 385 -8.04 5.06 -4.43
N MET A 386 -7.05 5.82 -3.93
CA MET A 386 -6.75 7.14 -4.47
C MET A 386 -6.30 7.08 -5.93
N SER A 387 -5.44 6.12 -6.28
CA SER A 387 -4.96 5.96 -7.65
C SER A 387 -6.11 5.67 -8.62
N ARG A 388 -7.10 4.86 -8.20
CA ARG A 388 -8.29 4.57 -9.00
C ARG A 388 -9.23 5.77 -9.11
N LEU A 389 -9.46 6.51 -8.04
CA LEU A 389 -10.26 7.75 -8.08
C LEU A 389 -9.64 8.77 -9.04
N THR A 390 -8.32 8.97 -8.95
CA THR A 390 -7.58 9.88 -9.83
C THR A 390 -7.63 9.43 -11.30
N ALA A 391 -7.46 8.13 -11.55
CA ALA A 391 -7.54 7.58 -12.90
C ALA A 391 -8.95 7.69 -13.49
N ALA A 392 -9.99 7.45 -12.68
CA ALA A 392 -11.38 7.60 -13.09
C ALA A 392 -11.71 9.05 -13.45
N GLU A 393 -11.27 10.01 -12.64
CA GLU A 393 -11.43 11.44 -12.90
C GLU A 393 -10.74 11.86 -14.21
N LEU A 394 -9.52 11.37 -14.47
CA LEU A 394 -8.83 11.67 -15.72
C LEU A 394 -9.57 11.09 -16.93
N SER A 395 -10.14 9.89 -16.79
CA SER A 395 -10.91 9.24 -17.86
C SER A 395 -12.24 9.93 -18.14
N SER A 396 -12.96 10.39 -17.11
CA SER A 396 -14.21 11.11 -17.25
C SER A 396 -13.99 12.46 -17.92
N GLN A 397 -12.92 13.17 -17.55
CA GLN A 397 -12.53 14.43 -18.20
C GLN A 397 -12.27 14.22 -19.69
N ARG A 398 -11.48 13.20 -20.07
CA ARG A 398 -11.22 12.88 -21.48
C ARG A 398 -12.50 12.57 -22.26
N ALA A 399 -13.37 11.73 -21.71
CA ALA A 399 -14.63 11.37 -22.34
C ALA A 399 -15.54 12.60 -22.57
N PHE A 400 -15.63 13.50 -21.58
CA PHE A 400 -16.41 14.73 -21.67
C PHE A 400 -15.88 15.70 -22.75
N TYR A 401 -14.57 15.85 -22.88
CA TYR A 401 -13.99 16.68 -23.95
C TYR A 401 -14.20 16.05 -25.32
N SER A 402 -14.02 14.74 -25.44
CA SER A 402 -14.30 14.00 -26.67
C SER A 402 -15.75 14.18 -27.14
N SER A 403 -16.74 14.06 -26.26
CA SER A 403 -18.15 14.23 -26.63
C SER A 403 -18.48 15.65 -27.13
N THR A 404 -17.69 16.65 -26.74
CA THR A 404 -17.84 18.02 -27.25
C THR A 404 -17.27 18.17 -28.67
N LEU A 405 -16.27 17.34 -29.03
CA LEU A 405 -15.56 17.41 -30.31
C LEU A 405 -16.16 16.49 -31.39
N GLU A 406 -17.12 15.62 -31.05
CA GLU A 406 -17.80 14.68 -31.96
C GLU A 406 -18.39 15.35 -33.21
N ARG A 407 -18.81 16.62 -33.13
CA ARG A 407 -19.38 17.36 -34.27
C ARG A 407 -18.34 17.89 -35.25
N TYR A 408 -17.07 17.89 -34.86
CA TYR A 408 -15.99 18.56 -35.57
C TYR A 408 -14.92 17.60 -36.09
N LEU A 409 -14.82 16.40 -35.53
CA LEU A 409 -13.74 15.43 -35.80
C LEU A 409 -14.27 14.12 -36.34
N ALA A 410 -13.42 13.43 -37.12
CA ALA A 410 -13.67 12.07 -37.55
C ALA A 410 -13.74 11.10 -36.34
N PRO A 411 -14.60 10.06 -36.39
CA PRO A 411 -14.73 9.09 -35.29
C PRO A 411 -13.40 8.47 -34.85
N GLN A 412 -12.51 8.13 -35.79
CA GLN A 412 -11.20 7.54 -35.46
C GLN A 412 -10.26 8.50 -34.72
N VAL A 413 -10.47 9.82 -34.83
CA VAL A 413 -9.72 10.82 -34.06
C VAL A 413 -10.27 10.89 -32.64
N ILE A 414 -11.60 10.85 -32.48
CA ILE A 414 -12.28 10.82 -31.18
C ILE A 414 -11.85 9.59 -30.35
N ASP A 415 -11.86 8.40 -30.96
CA ASP A 415 -11.46 7.16 -30.28
C ASP A 415 -10.02 7.22 -29.76
N ARG A 416 -9.09 7.76 -30.57
CA ARG A 416 -7.69 7.94 -30.16
C ARG A 416 -7.54 8.93 -29.01
N ILE A 417 -8.38 9.96 -28.92
CA ILE A 417 -8.39 10.92 -27.80
C ILE A 417 -8.93 10.26 -26.52
N VAL A 418 -10.05 9.51 -26.62
CA VAL A 418 -10.65 8.81 -25.48
C VAL A 418 -9.69 7.78 -24.89
N GLU A 419 -9.01 7.02 -25.75
CA GLU A 419 -8.01 6.02 -25.34
C GLU A 419 -6.71 6.64 -24.82
N GLY A 420 -6.53 7.95 -24.97
CA GLY A 420 -5.33 8.66 -24.55
C GLY A 420 -4.10 8.41 -25.43
N ARG A 421 -4.29 7.96 -26.67
CA ARG A 421 -3.24 7.88 -27.69
C ARG A 421 -2.87 9.26 -28.22
N GLU A 422 -3.83 10.19 -28.25
CA GLU A 422 -3.62 11.57 -28.70
C GLU A 422 -3.83 12.57 -27.55
N ALA A 423 -2.93 13.55 -27.45
CA ALA A 423 -3.00 14.58 -26.44
C ALA A 423 -3.80 15.79 -26.93
N VAL A 424 -4.96 16.05 -26.33
CA VAL A 424 -5.70 17.29 -26.54
C VAL A 424 -5.29 18.29 -25.47
N LYS A 425 -4.66 19.39 -25.88
CA LYS A 425 -4.33 20.48 -24.97
C LYS A 425 -5.54 21.39 -24.77
N ILE A 426 -5.80 21.72 -23.51
CA ILE A 426 -6.86 22.63 -23.12
C ILE A 426 -6.35 24.06 -23.22
N GLY A 427 -6.99 24.89 -24.05
CA GLY A 427 -6.67 26.32 -24.22
C GLY A 427 -6.47 26.72 -25.68
N ALA A 428 -6.16 27.99 -25.91
CA ALA A 428 -5.73 28.49 -27.21
C ALA A 428 -4.20 28.44 -27.31
N GLU A 429 -3.66 27.75 -28.31
CA GLU A 429 -2.22 27.70 -28.57
C GLU A 429 -1.89 28.05 -30.02
N ALA A 430 -0.74 28.68 -30.23
CA ALA A 430 -0.22 28.96 -31.56
C ALA A 430 0.31 27.65 -32.15
N ARG A 431 -0.18 27.27 -33.33
CA ARG A 431 0.14 26.01 -33.99
C ARG A 431 0.23 26.21 -35.50
N GLU A 432 1.16 25.51 -36.14
CA GLU A 432 1.22 25.39 -37.59
C GLU A 432 0.08 24.47 -38.07
N ILE A 433 -0.78 25.02 -38.92
CA ILE A 433 -1.97 24.34 -39.46
C ILE A 433 -2.07 24.58 -40.95
N THR A 434 -2.84 23.73 -41.64
CA THR A 434 -3.34 24.05 -42.99
C THR A 434 -4.82 24.27 -42.92
N VAL A 435 -5.29 25.39 -43.48
CA VAL A 435 -6.71 25.70 -43.59
C VAL A 435 -7.13 25.49 -45.04
N MET A 436 -8.26 24.81 -45.23
CA MET A 436 -8.94 24.71 -46.51
C MET A 436 -10.30 25.37 -46.39
N VAL A 437 -10.59 26.29 -47.31
CA VAL A 437 -11.91 26.91 -47.46
C VAL A 437 -12.49 26.46 -48.79
N SER A 438 -13.72 25.95 -48.78
CA SER A 438 -14.46 25.58 -49.98
C SER A 438 -15.74 26.41 -50.13
N ASP A 439 -16.21 26.57 -51.37
CA ASP A 439 -17.44 27.28 -51.73
C ASP A 439 -18.01 26.69 -53.04
N LEU A 440 -19.33 26.71 -53.22
CA LEU A 440 -19.98 26.21 -54.43
C LEU A 440 -20.36 27.39 -55.34
N GLU A 441 -19.84 27.37 -56.57
CA GLU A 441 -20.15 28.41 -57.55
C GLU A 441 -21.66 28.50 -57.84
N ASP A 442 -22.17 29.72 -58.01
CA ASP A 442 -23.56 29.99 -58.37
C ASP A 442 -24.60 29.30 -57.48
N PHE A 443 -24.31 29.11 -56.19
CA PHE A 443 -25.23 28.52 -55.22
C PHE A 443 -26.61 29.22 -55.18
N SER A 444 -26.64 30.54 -55.35
CA SER A 444 -27.91 31.29 -55.45
C SER A 444 -28.78 30.84 -56.64
N THR A 445 -28.15 30.46 -57.75
CA THR A 445 -28.82 29.92 -58.94
C THR A 445 -29.33 28.51 -58.66
N LEU A 446 -28.58 27.69 -57.92
CA LEU A 446 -29.02 26.37 -57.47
C LEU A 446 -30.27 26.46 -56.59
N VAL A 447 -30.28 27.36 -55.62
CA VAL A 447 -31.43 27.61 -54.71
C VAL A 447 -32.65 28.10 -55.49
N ALA A 448 -32.47 29.00 -56.46
CA ALA A 448 -33.57 29.54 -57.25
C ALA A 448 -34.11 28.54 -58.29
N GLY A 449 -33.27 27.60 -58.75
CA GLY A 449 -33.58 26.68 -59.84
C GLY A 449 -34.26 25.37 -59.41
N LEU A 450 -34.23 25.00 -58.13
CA LEU A 450 -34.74 23.73 -57.63
C LEU A 450 -35.99 23.88 -56.74
N PRO A 451 -36.95 22.93 -56.81
CA PRO A 451 -37.96 22.75 -55.76
C PRO A 451 -37.30 22.45 -54.40
N LEU A 452 -37.91 22.89 -53.30
CA LEU A 452 -37.33 22.77 -51.95
C LEU A 452 -36.94 21.34 -51.55
N ASP A 453 -37.79 20.35 -51.86
CA ASP A 453 -37.51 18.94 -51.53
C ASP A 453 -36.29 18.40 -52.31
N ALA A 454 -36.18 18.77 -53.59
CA ALA A 454 -35.04 18.39 -54.43
C ALA A 454 -33.77 19.12 -54.00
N PHE A 455 -33.87 20.40 -53.62
CA PHE A 455 -32.74 21.16 -53.09
C PHE A 455 -32.17 20.52 -51.83
N GLN A 456 -33.04 20.12 -50.88
CA GLN A 456 -32.62 19.45 -49.65
C GLN A 456 -31.89 18.13 -49.93
N GLU A 457 -32.40 17.29 -50.84
CA GLU A 457 -31.74 16.04 -51.23
C GLU A 457 -30.35 16.29 -51.85
N VAL A 458 -30.27 17.24 -52.78
CA VAL A 458 -29.03 17.59 -53.50
C VAL A 458 -27.98 18.16 -52.55
N ILE A 459 -28.35 19.13 -51.71
CA ILE A 459 -27.36 19.78 -50.83
C ILE A 459 -26.86 18.84 -49.73
N ASN A 460 -27.74 18.01 -49.17
CA ASN A 460 -27.34 17.05 -48.14
C ASN A 460 -26.44 15.95 -48.74
N GLY A 461 -26.78 15.41 -49.92
CA GLY A 461 -25.94 14.42 -50.57
C GLY A 461 -24.56 14.96 -50.97
N TYR A 462 -24.48 16.24 -51.34
CA TYR A 462 -23.20 16.92 -51.57
C TYR A 462 -22.38 17.02 -50.27
N PHE A 463 -22.96 17.53 -49.19
CA PHE A 463 -22.27 17.66 -47.90
C PHE A 463 -21.88 16.30 -47.31
N ASP A 464 -22.73 15.29 -47.39
CA ASP A 464 -22.44 13.94 -46.90
C ASP A 464 -21.18 13.37 -47.58
N GLY A 465 -21.07 13.52 -48.90
CA GLY A 465 -19.88 13.09 -49.63
C GLY A 465 -18.63 13.90 -49.31
N LEU A 466 -18.75 15.22 -49.13
CA LEU A 466 -17.64 16.05 -48.67
C LEU A 466 -17.15 15.64 -47.28
N ILE A 467 -18.07 15.43 -46.34
CA ILE A 467 -17.77 15.06 -44.96
C ILE A 467 -17.09 13.69 -44.90
N GLU A 468 -17.54 12.71 -45.69
CA GLU A 468 -16.91 11.40 -45.76
C GLU A 468 -15.44 11.48 -46.21
N ILE A 469 -15.15 12.31 -47.21
CA ILE A 469 -13.79 12.56 -47.70
C ILE A 469 -12.95 13.29 -46.64
N LEU A 470 -13.52 14.32 -45.99
CA LEU A 470 -12.86 15.06 -44.92
C LEU A 470 -12.48 14.14 -43.76
N TRP A 471 -13.38 13.23 -43.37
CA TRP A 471 -13.10 12.24 -42.34
C TRP A 471 -12.07 11.20 -42.76
N LYS A 472 -12.07 10.74 -44.01
CA LYS A 472 -11.02 9.85 -44.57
C LYS A 472 -9.63 10.46 -44.40
N HIS A 473 -9.52 11.78 -44.55
CA HIS A 473 -8.26 12.52 -44.40
C HIS A 473 -8.02 13.04 -42.98
N GLU A 474 -8.84 12.67 -42.00
CA GLU A 474 -8.74 13.10 -40.59
C GLU A 474 -8.77 14.63 -40.41
N ALA A 475 -9.49 15.31 -41.29
CA ALA A 475 -9.66 16.75 -41.23
C ALA A 475 -10.62 17.16 -40.10
N MET A 476 -10.37 18.32 -39.49
CA MET A 476 -11.33 18.95 -38.58
C MET A 476 -12.23 19.89 -39.37
N ILE A 477 -13.54 19.71 -39.27
CA ILE A 477 -14.53 20.63 -39.82
C ILE A 477 -14.70 21.77 -38.81
N ASP A 478 -14.29 22.99 -39.14
CA ASP A 478 -14.44 24.16 -38.25
C ASP A 478 -15.88 24.67 -38.26
N LYS A 479 -16.39 24.98 -39.46
CA LYS A 479 -17.79 25.37 -39.66
C LYS A 479 -18.22 25.20 -41.11
N MET A 480 -19.52 25.02 -41.28
CA MET A 480 -20.21 25.10 -42.57
C MET A 480 -20.82 26.50 -42.70
N ILE A 481 -20.56 27.20 -43.81
CA ILE A 481 -21.06 28.57 -44.06
C ILE A 481 -21.80 28.57 -45.39
N GLY A 482 -23.13 28.55 -45.34
CA GLY A 482 -23.95 28.44 -46.54
C GLY A 482 -23.66 27.12 -47.26
N ASP A 483 -23.06 27.22 -48.43
CA ASP A 483 -22.65 26.16 -49.34
C ASP A 483 -21.16 25.79 -49.25
N GLY A 484 -20.41 26.50 -48.40
CA GLY A 484 -18.99 26.32 -48.19
C GLY A 484 -18.60 25.65 -46.87
N LEU A 485 -17.36 25.15 -46.81
CA LEU A 485 -16.77 24.54 -45.62
C LEU A 485 -15.48 25.27 -45.25
N ILE A 486 -15.25 25.45 -43.95
CA ILE A 486 -13.93 25.78 -43.41
C ILE A 486 -13.42 24.54 -42.69
N VAL A 487 -12.22 24.11 -43.08
CA VAL A 487 -11.60 22.87 -42.65
C VAL A 487 -10.18 23.15 -42.18
N ILE A 488 -9.77 22.51 -41.10
CA ILE A 488 -8.46 22.66 -40.48
C ILE A 488 -7.75 21.30 -40.47
N PHE A 489 -6.50 21.28 -40.87
CA PHE A 489 -5.57 20.16 -40.76
C PHE A 489 -4.44 20.52 -39.78
N GLY A 490 -4.04 19.54 -38.96
CA GLY A 490 -3.05 19.75 -37.89
C GLY A 490 -3.64 20.22 -36.56
N ALA A 491 -4.97 20.24 -36.44
CA ALA A 491 -5.68 20.48 -35.18
C ALA A 491 -6.97 19.65 -35.08
N PRO A 492 -7.41 19.28 -33.85
CA PRO A 492 -6.74 19.41 -32.55
C PRO A 492 -5.60 18.40 -32.35
N VAL A 493 -5.54 17.37 -33.19
CA VAL A 493 -4.41 16.44 -33.29
C VAL A 493 -3.36 17.01 -34.24
N ALA A 494 -2.10 16.99 -33.83
CA ALA A 494 -0.99 17.51 -34.63
C ALA A 494 -0.55 16.46 -35.65
N PHE A 495 -0.45 16.88 -36.91
CA PHE A 495 0.01 16.03 -38.00
C PHE A 495 1.20 16.69 -38.68
N PRO A 496 2.40 16.07 -38.71
CA PRO A 496 3.54 16.61 -39.44
C PRO A 496 3.28 16.75 -40.96
N ASP A 497 2.32 15.97 -41.48
CA ASP A 497 1.93 15.93 -42.89
C ASP A 497 0.65 16.75 -43.18
N HIS A 498 0.30 17.72 -42.33
CA HIS A 498 -0.96 18.47 -42.44
C HIS A 498 -1.18 19.14 -43.81
N ALA A 499 -0.13 19.67 -44.45
CA ALA A 499 -0.22 20.31 -45.76
C ALA A 499 -0.43 19.32 -46.92
N SER A 500 0.30 18.20 -46.94
CA SER A 500 0.13 17.16 -47.97
C SER A 500 -1.22 16.45 -47.84
N ARG A 501 -1.68 16.24 -46.61
CA ARG A 501 -3.01 15.70 -46.28
C ARG A 501 -4.13 16.63 -46.74
N ALA A 502 -4.00 17.93 -46.52
CA ALA A 502 -4.96 18.92 -47.01
C ALA A 502 -5.04 18.92 -48.54
N LEU A 503 -3.88 18.88 -49.22
CA LEU A 503 -3.82 18.84 -50.68
C LEU A 503 -4.43 17.56 -51.27
N ALA A 504 -4.13 16.40 -50.66
CA ALA A 504 -4.74 15.12 -51.05
C ALA A 504 -6.27 15.13 -50.83
N CYS A 505 -6.73 15.70 -49.72
CA CYS A 505 -8.15 15.87 -49.43
C CYS A 505 -8.84 16.75 -50.47
N ALA A 506 -8.24 17.90 -50.81
CA ALA A 506 -8.78 18.80 -51.83
C ALA A 506 -8.92 18.12 -53.20
N ARG A 507 -7.97 17.25 -53.58
CA ARG A 507 -8.07 16.45 -54.82
C ARG A 507 -9.22 15.45 -54.78
N ASP A 508 -9.35 14.70 -53.69
CA ASP A 508 -10.44 13.73 -53.53
C ASP A 508 -11.80 14.45 -53.58
N ILE A 509 -11.91 15.62 -52.93
CA ILE A 509 -13.09 16.49 -53.00
C ILE A 509 -13.36 16.94 -54.43
N ASP A 510 -12.35 17.39 -55.17
CA ASP A 510 -12.49 17.85 -56.55
C ASP A 510 -13.00 16.75 -57.50
N VAL A 511 -12.45 15.54 -57.37
CA VAL A 511 -12.90 14.37 -58.15
C VAL A 511 -14.35 14.02 -57.83
N PHE A 512 -14.70 13.97 -56.54
CA PHE A 512 -16.08 13.73 -56.11
C PHE A 512 -17.02 14.83 -56.60
N ALA A 513 -16.65 16.10 -56.42
CA ALA A 513 -17.47 17.25 -56.74
C ALA A 513 -17.79 17.33 -58.24
N GLU A 514 -16.85 17.03 -59.14
CA GLU A 514 -17.17 16.99 -60.59
C GLU A 514 -18.06 15.82 -60.96
N ALA A 515 -17.82 14.64 -60.37
CA ALA A 515 -18.68 13.49 -60.60
C ALA A 515 -20.12 13.81 -60.15
N TYR A 516 -20.25 14.38 -58.95
CA TYR A 516 -21.52 14.81 -58.39
C TYR A 516 -22.19 15.90 -59.24
N ARG A 517 -21.42 16.92 -59.63
CA ARG A 517 -21.86 18.00 -60.52
C ARG A 517 -22.38 17.45 -61.84
N LYS A 518 -21.67 16.52 -62.49
CA LYS A 518 -22.10 15.90 -63.74
C LYS A 518 -23.46 15.22 -63.57
N THR A 519 -23.62 14.41 -62.52
CA THR A 519 -24.89 13.75 -62.21
C THR A 519 -26.02 14.73 -61.93
N MET A 520 -25.76 15.81 -61.18
CA MET A 520 -26.79 16.81 -60.87
C MET A 520 -27.15 17.67 -62.08
N LEU A 521 -26.20 18.00 -62.95
CA LEU A 521 -26.48 18.64 -64.23
C LEU A 521 -27.34 17.75 -65.15
N GLU A 522 -27.08 16.44 -65.19
CA GLU A 522 -27.91 15.49 -65.95
C GLU A 522 -29.33 15.34 -65.39
N LYS A 523 -29.47 15.30 -64.05
CA LYS A 523 -30.76 15.09 -63.37
C LYS A 523 -31.61 16.36 -63.26
N HIS A 524 -30.99 17.51 -63.04
CA HIS A 524 -31.66 18.75 -62.66
C HIS A 524 -31.30 19.97 -63.51
N GLY A 525 -30.28 19.87 -64.38
CA GLY A 525 -29.86 20.96 -65.27
C GLY A 525 -29.10 22.11 -64.60
N VAL A 526 -28.85 22.04 -63.29
CA VAL A 526 -28.17 23.11 -62.52
C VAL A 526 -27.30 22.52 -61.41
N PHE A 527 -25.99 22.82 -61.44
CA PHE A 527 -25.04 22.61 -60.34
C PHE A 527 -23.70 23.32 -60.64
N GLY A 528 -23.15 24.04 -59.67
CA GLY A 528 -21.91 24.81 -59.80
C GLY A 528 -20.64 24.01 -59.59
N GLN A 529 -19.48 24.60 -59.89
CA GLN A 529 -18.17 24.03 -59.55
C GLN A 529 -17.84 24.26 -58.07
N THR A 530 -17.22 23.28 -57.43
CA THR A 530 -16.66 23.47 -56.09
C THR A 530 -15.27 24.10 -56.21
N ARG A 531 -15.07 25.23 -55.53
CA ARG A 531 -13.77 25.91 -55.48
C ARG A 531 -13.18 25.77 -54.09
N MET A 532 -11.86 25.69 -54.03
CA MET A 532 -11.10 25.49 -52.80
C MET A 532 -9.88 26.39 -52.74
N GLY A 533 -9.63 26.97 -51.58
CA GLY A 533 -8.44 27.73 -51.24
C GLY A 533 -7.71 27.10 -50.06
N LEU A 534 -6.42 26.84 -50.19
CA LEU A 534 -5.60 26.24 -49.15
C LEU A 534 -4.45 27.17 -48.74
N ASP A 535 -4.26 27.36 -47.45
CA ASP A 535 -3.10 28.05 -46.92
C ASP A 535 -2.53 27.35 -45.69
N SER A 536 -1.22 27.45 -45.50
CA SER A 536 -0.50 26.86 -44.37
C SER A 536 0.24 27.94 -43.62
N GLY A 537 0.16 27.90 -42.29
CA GLY A 537 0.84 28.88 -41.45
C GLY A 537 0.46 28.77 -39.99
N ILE A 538 0.96 29.69 -39.17
CA ILE A 538 0.67 29.73 -37.74
C ILE A 538 -0.74 30.29 -37.50
N GLY A 539 -1.60 29.46 -36.92
CA GLY A 539 -2.92 29.84 -36.39
C GLY A 539 -2.97 29.70 -34.86
N LEU A 540 -3.70 30.59 -34.20
CA LEU A 540 -4.09 30.42 -32.81
C LEU A 540 -5.32 29.50 -32.76
N VAL A 541 -5.13 28.27 -32.32
CA VAL A 541 -6.16 27.22 -32.32
C VAL A 541 -6.60 26.93 -30.89
N GLY A 542 -7.91 26.85 -30.66
CA GLY A 542 -8.45 26.47 -29.36
C GLY A 542 -9.92 26.82 -29.19
N ASN A 543 -10.36 26.82 -27.93
CA ASN A 543 -11.72 27.23 -27.57
C ASN A 543 -11.82 28.76 -27.50
N PHE A 544 -12.65 29.35 -28.36
CA PHE A 544 -12.92 30.79 -28.39
C PHE A 544 -14.40 31.09 -28.16
N GLY A 545 -14.70 32.03 -27.26
CA GLY A 545 -16.06 32.46 -26.93
C GLY A 545 -16.23 32.82 -25.44
N GLY A 546 -17.46 33.15 -25.04
CA GLY A 546 -17.81 33.47 -23.65
C GLY A 546 -18.29 32.25 -22.87
N GLU A 547 -18.52 32.39 -21.56
CA GLU A 547 -18.88 31.27 -20.65
C GLU A 547 -20.08 30.42 -21.11
N ARG A 548 -20.99 30.98 -21.91
CA ARG A 548 -22.23 30.30 -22.36
C ARG A 548 -22.15 29.71 -23.77
N ARG A 549 -21.17 30.11 -24.58
CA ARG A 549 -21.01 29.64 -25.96
C ARG A 549 -19.55 29.83 -26.38
N PHE A 550 -18.86 28.73 -26.61
CA PHE A 550 -17.51 28.68 -27.15
C PHE A 550 -17.48 27.74 -28.36
N ASN A 551 -16.64 28.06 -29.34
CA ASN A 551 -16.38 27.23 -30.50
C ASN A 551 -14.89 26.86 -30.51
N TYR A 552 -14.56 25.60 -30.77
CA TYR A 552 -13.19 25.23 -31.09
C TYR A 552 -12.93 25.62 -32.54
N THR A 553 -12.02 26.58 -32.77
CA THR A 553 -11.75 27.15 -34.10
C THR A 553 -10.30 27.64 -34.18
N ALA A 554 -9.88 28.15 -35.34
CA ALA A 554 -8.59 28.79 -35.52
C ALA A 554 -8.76 30.27 -35.87
N TYR A 555 -7.85 31.10 -35.36
CA TYR A 555 -7.69 32.50 -35.76
C TYR A 555 -6.27 32.73 -36.27
N GLY A 556 -6.14 33.42 -37.40
CA GLY A 556 -4.84 33.75 -37.96
C GLY A 556 -4.96 34.27 -39.39
N GLU A 557 -3.87 34.81 -39.90
CA GLU A 557 -3.76 35.22 -41.30
C GLU A 557 -4.02 34.04 -42.25
N VAL A 558 -3.63 32.82 -41.83
CA VAL A 558 -3.85 31.58 -42.58
C VAL A 558 -5.32 31.33 -42.97
N MET A 559 -6.26 31.69 -42.10
CA MET A 559 -7.69 31.57 -42.37
C MET A 559 -8.17 32.57 -43.42
N VAL A 560 -7.60 33.79 -43.39
CA VAL A 560 -7.95 34.86 -44.32
C VAL A 560 -7.38 34.58 -45.70
N VAL A 561 -6.13 34.14 -45.78
CA VAL A 561 -5.47 33.81 -47.05
C VAL A 561 -6.17 32.64 -47.73
N ALA A 562 -6.49 31.55 -47.01
CA ALA A 562 -7.23 30.42 -47.57
C ALA A 562 -8.58 30.85 -48.17
N ALA A 563 -9.37 31.66 -47.45
CA ALA A 563 -10.63 32.19 -47.96
C ALA A 563 -10.46 33.12 -49.18
N ARG A 564 -9.33 33.83 -49.29
CA ARG A 564 -9.04 34.71 -50.43
C ARG A 564 -8.56 33.92 -51.65
N LEU A 565 -7.80 32.84 -51.43
CA LEU A 565 -7.41 31.90 -52.47
C LEU A 565 -8.62 31.18 -53.04
N GLU A 566 -9.58 30.77 -52.20
CA GLU A 566 -10.86 30.22 -52.67
C GLU A 566 -11.50 31.20 -53.65
N ALA A 567 -11.74 32.45 -53.22
CA ALA A 567 -12.41 33.44 -54.06
C ALA A 567 -11.64 33.79 -55.35
N ALA A 568 -10.30 33.73 -55.31
CA ALA A 568 -9.44 34.01 -56.46
C ALA A 568 -9.57 32.98 -57.59
N ASN A 569 -10.04 31.76 -57.28
CA ASN A 569 -10.29 30.71 -58.29
C ASN A 569 -11.16 31.22 -59.44
N LYS A 570 -12.14 32.09 -59.16
CA LYS A 570 -13.00 32.72 -60.17
C LYS A 570 -12.21 33.49 -61.23
N THR A 571 -11.21 34.23 -60.80
CA THR A 571 -10.40 35.09 -61.67
C THR A 571 -9.45 34.28 -62.54
N PHE A 572 -8.92 33.18 -61.99
CA PHE A 572 -7.94 32.34 -62.67
C PHE A 572 -8.54 31.15 -63.42
N GLY A 573 -9.86 30.92 -63.30
CA GLY A 573 -10.54 29.78 -63.91
C GLY A 573 -10.07 28.44 -63.37
N THR A 574 -9.61 28.42 -62.12
CA THR A 574 -9.13 27.23 -61.40
C THR A 574 -10.19 26.73 -60.43
N ARG A 575 -10.01 25.51 -59.90
CA ARG A 575 -10.87 24.95 -58.84
C ARG A 575 -10.16 24.83 -57.50
N ILE A 576 -8.85 24.66 -57.51
CA ILE A 576 -8.03 24.58 -56.30
C ILE A 576 -6.89 25.58 -56.44
N LEU A 577 -6.80 26.51 -55.49
CA LEU A 577 -5.63 27.37 -55.32
C LEU A 577 -5.00 27.10 -53.94
N LEU A 578 -3.69 26.99 -53.90
CA LEU A 578 -2.92 26.85 -52.67
C LEU A 578 -1.78 27.86 -52.62
N SER A 579 -1.43 28.31 -51.42
CA SER A 579 -0.29 29.22 -51.23
C SER A 579 1.04 28.51 -51.46
N GLY A 580 2.09 29.32 -51.68
CA GLY A 580 3.47 28.83 -51.79
C GLY A 580 3.92 28.11 -50.51
N GLU A 581 3.40 28.50 -49.36
CA GLU A 581 3.71 27.85 -48.10
C GLU A 581 3.08 26.45 -48.00
N THR A 582 1.80 26.31 -48.40
CA THR A 582 1.18 24.98 -48.51
C THR A 582 1.92 24.10 -49.51
N HIS A 583 2.32 24.65 -50.66
CA HIS A 583 3.08 23.92 -51.68
C HIS A 583 4.44 23.44 -51.12
N ARG A 584 5.16 24.31 -50.42
CA ARG A 584 6.46 24.02 -49.79
C ARG A 584 6.34 22.92 -48.73
N LEU A 585 5.36 23.03 -47.83
CA LEU A 585 5.14 22.06 -46.75
C LEU A 585 4.59 20.73 -47.26
N ALA A 586 3.81 20.71 -48.34
CA ALA A 586 3.38 19.48 -48.98
C ALA A 586 4.55 18.70 -49.61
N GLY A 587 5.62 19.38 -50.02
CA GLY A 587 6.87 18.75 -50.46
C GLY A 587 6.71 17.80 -51.66
N GLY A 588 5.70 18.03 -52.51
CA GLY A 588 5.32 17.14 -53.61
C GLY A 588 4.50 15.90 -53.20
N ALA A 589 4.42 15.60 -51.91
CA ALA A 589 3.46 14.63 -51.39
C ALA A 589 2.06 15.26 -51.41
N GLY A 590 1.14 14.71 -52.20
CA GLY A 590 -0.18 15.30 -52.46
C GLY A 590 -0.45 15.62 -53.93
N GLY A 591 0.52 15.36 -54.82
CA GLY A 591 0.35 15.32 -56.28
C GLY A 591 0.92 16.54 -57.02
N GLU A 592 0.90 16.49 -58.36
CA GLU A 592 1.46 17.52 -59.23
C GLU A 592 0.72 18.86 -59.15
N THR A 593 1.46 19.93 -58.86
CA THR A 593 0.95 21.30 -58.87
C THR A 593 1.66 22.14 -59.93
N ARG A 594 0.99 23.19 -60.38
CA ARG A 594 1.53 24.15 -61.35
C ARG A 594 1.47 25.55 -60.76
N ALA A 595 2.54 26.32 -60.94
CA ALA A 595 2.58 27.72 -60.55
C ALA A 595 1.54 28.53 -61.34
N VAL A 596 0.77 29.35 -60.62
CA VAL A 596 -0.12 30.38 -61.19
C VAL A 596 0.62 31.71 -61.26
N GLY A 597 1.50 31.99 -60.29
CA GLY A 597 2.33 33.19 -60.18
C GLY A 597 2.14 33.89 -58.83
N GLU A 598 2.74 35.07 -58.67
CA GLU A 598 2.41 35.96 -57.56
C GLU A 598 1.07 36.64 -57.82
N ILE A 599 0.14 36.54 -56.87
CA ILE A 599 -1.21 37.10 -56.98
C ILE A 599 -1.49 38.10 -55.87
N ASP A 600 -2.12 39.22 -56.24
CA ASP A 600 -2.61 40.23 -55.30
C ASP A 600 -3.96 39.81 -54.73
N LEU A 601 -4.00 39.49 -53.44
CA LEU A 601 -5.23 39.15 -52.74
C LEU A 601 -5.81 40.37 -52.03
N LYS A 602 -7.12 40.59 -52.19
CA LYS A 602 -7.82 41.74 -51.58
C LYS A 602 -7.65 41.76 -50.06
N GLY A 603 -6.99 42.82 -49.57
CA GLY A 603 -6.78 43.05 -48.14
C GLY A 603 -5.57 42.33 -47.56
N ILE A 604 -4.77 41.65 -48.39
CA ILE A 604 -3.45 41.14 -48.04
C ILE A 604 -2.42 42.15 -48.58
N PRO A 605 -1.48 42.64 -47.75
CA PRO A 605 -0.57 43.71 -48.13
C PRO A 605 0.58 43.27 -49.05
N ILE A 606 0.87 41.97 -49.12
CA ILE A 606 1.99 41.40 -49.88
C ILE A 606 1.43 40.38 -50.88
N PRO A 607 1.86 40.41 -52.16
CA PRO A 607 1.52 39.37 -53.12
C PRO A 607 1.91 37.99 -52.59
N ILE A 608 1.06 36.99 -52.82
CA ILE A 608 1.34 35.61 -52.38
C ILE A 608 1.62 34.76 -53.62
N GLU A 609 2.68 33.95 -53.58
CA GLU A 609 2.91 32.90 -54.58
C GLU A 609 1.75 31.89 -54.53
N ALA A 610 1.06 31.69 -55.64
CA ALA A 610 -0.05 30.75 -55.74
C ALA A 610 0.22 29.63 -56.73
N TYR A 611 -0.28 28.44 -56.39
CA TYR A 611 -0.21 27.23 -57.19
C TYR A 611 -1.62 26.65 -57.37
N THR A 612 -1.82 25.92 -58.45
CA THR A 612 -3.04 25.15 -58.73
C THR A 612 -2.68 23.68 -58.88
N VAL A 613 -3.65 22.81 -58.63
CA VAL A 613 -3.56 21.39 -58.97
C VAL A 613 -3.64 21.20 -60.49
N VAL A 614 -2.85 20.25 -61.03
CA VAL A 614 -2.86 19.80 -62.44
C VAL A 614 -3.88 18.68 -62.63
#